data_AF-A0A7T6PGB6-F1
#
_entry.id   AF-A0A7T6PGB6-F1
#
_cell.length_a   1.000
_cell.length_b   1.000
_cell.length_c   1.000
_cell.angle_alpha   90.00
_cell.angle_beta   90.00
_cell.angle_gamma   90.00
#
_symmetry.space_group_name_H-M   'P 1'
#
loop_
_entity.id
_entity.type
_entity.pdbx_description
1 polymer ?
#
loop_
_entity_poly.entity_id
_entity_poly.type
_entity_poly.pdbx_seq_one_letter_code
_entity_poly.pdbx_strand_id
1 'polypeptide(L)'
;IQQALSQCGLPAAAVQAIESPDREWVNQLLKLDRYVDMLIPRGGAGLHKLCREQSTIPVITGGIGVCHIYADDSIDFDKALKVIESAKVQRPSACNSLETLLVNRGIADRFLPELSKKMAASGVTLHASPSAMPYLTCGPASVVAVEEANYNDEWLSNDLNVTLVDDLDAAVAHIREHGTQHSDAILTRSLSNAERFVREVDSSAVYVNASTRFTDGGQFGLGA
;
A
#
# COMPACT_ATOMS: atom_id res chain seq x y z
N ILE A 1 -12.50 27.68 -12.80
CA ILE A 1 -11.03 27.81 -12.95
C ILE A 1 -10.67 28.88 -13.99
N GLN A 2 -11.08 28.74 -15.25
CA GLN A 2 -10.72 29.71 -16.30
C GLN A 2 -11.14 31.16 -16.02
N GLN A 3 -12.29 31.40 -15.40
CA GLN A 3 -12.70 32.74 -14.97
C GLN A 3 -11.68 33.38 -13.99
N ALA A 4 -11.15 32.60 -13.04
CA ALA A 4 -10.14 33.07 -12.10
C ALA A 4 -8.81 33.38 -12.80
N LEU A 5 -8.41 32.55 -13.78
CA LEU A 5 -7.23 32.82 -14.62
C LEU A 5 -7.37 34.17 -15.33
N SER A 6 -8.51 34.42 -15.96
CA SER A 6 -8.77 35.69 -16.65
C SER A 6 -8.74 36.89 -15.71
N GLN A 7 -9.31 36.78 -14.50
CA GLN A 7 -9.28 37.85 -13.49
C GLN A 7 -7.86 38.18 -13.02
N CYS A 8 -6.96 37.19 -13.04
CA CYS A 8 -5.54 37.35 -12.71
C CYS A 8 -4.67 37.73 -13.93
N GLY A 9 -5.24 37.95 -15.11
CA GLY A 9 -4.50 38.28 -16.33
C GLY A 9 -3.74 37.10 -16.97
N LEU A 10 -4.09 35.87 -16.61
CA LEU A 10 -3.50 34.65 -17.18
C LEU A 10 -4.35 34.12 -18.35
N PRO A 11 -3.75 33.38 -19.32
CA PRO A 11 -4.50 32.78 -20.41
C PRO A 11 -5.55 31.79 -19.89
N ALA A 12 -6.82 32.00 -20.22
CA ALA A 12 -7.89 31.06 -19.88
C ALA A 12 -7.60 29.65 -20.40
N ALA A 13 -6.92 29.55 -21.55
CA ALA A 13 -6.55 28.31 -22.20
C ALA A 13 -5.44 27.50 -21.48
N ALA A 14 -4.84 28.03 -20.41
CA ALA A 14 -3.82 27.32 -19.62
C ALA A 14 -4.37 26.10 -18.88
N VAL A 15 -5.69 26.03 -18.66
CA VAL A 15 -6.37 24.84 -18.12
C VAL A 15 -7.49 24.45 -19.09
N GLN A 16 -7.38 23.25 -19.64
CA GLN A 16 -8.33 22.68 -20.60
C GLN A 16 -9.02 21.45 -20.02
N ALA A 17 -10.23 21.18 -20.49
CA ALA A 17 -10.95 19.95 -20.18
C ALA A 17 -11.44 19.31 -21.48
N ILE A 18 -11.26 18.01 -21.60
CA ILE A 18 -11.89 17.22 -22.67
C ILE A 18 -13.29 16.85 -22.16
N GLU A 19 -14.33 17.48 -22.71
CA GLU A 19 -15.72 17.30 -22.23
C GLU A 19 -16.40 16.04 -22.80
N SER A 20 -15.86 15.48 -23.87
CA SER A 20 -16.38 14.26 -24.46
C SER A 20 -16.01 13.05 -23.57
N PRO A 21 -16.97 12.21 -23.17
CA PRO A 21 -16.71 11.02 -22.37
C PRO A 21 -16.16 9.84 -23.20
N ASP A 22 -15.98 10.01 -24.51
CA ASP A 22 -15.52 8.93 -25.39
C ASP A 22 -14.07 8.53 -25.04
N ARG A 23 -13.86 7.23 -24.85
CA ARG A 23 -12.54 6.67 -24.53
C ARG A 23 -11.56 6.81 -25.68
N GLU A 24 -12.03 7.01 -26.91
CA GLU A 24 -11.16 7.25 -28.05
C GLU A 24 -10.23 8.46 -27.83
N TRP A 25 -10.73 9.52 -27.16
CA TRP A 25 -9.94 10.71 -26.86
C TRP A 25 -8.75 10.42 -25.95
N VAL A 26 -8.90 9.48 -25.01
CA VAL A 26 -7.78 9.05 -24.16
C VAL A 26 -6.70 8.45 -25.04
N ASN A 27 -7.04 7.52 -25.93
CA ASN A 27 -6.07 6.86 -26.81
C ASN A 27 -5.35 7.85 -27.73
N GLN A 28 -6.06 8.86 -28.25
CA GLN A 28 -5.43 9.91 -29.04
C GLN A 28 -4.50 10.79 -28.18
N LEU A 29 -4.93 11.21 -26.99
CA LEU A 29 -4.12 12.01 -26.07
C LEU A 29 -2.81 11.33 -25.69
N LEU A 30 -2.82 10.01 -25.48
CA LEU A 30 -1.63 9.22 -25.16
C LEU A 30 -0.51 9.32 -26.22
N LYS A 31 -0.82 9.82 -27.43
CA LYS A 31 0.08 9.92 -28.59
C LYS A 31 0.47 11.36 -28.95
N LEU A 32 0.11 12.35 -28.13
CA LEU A 32 0.36 13.77 -28.39
C LEU A 32 1.67 14.28 -27.76
N ASP A 33 2.75 13.51 -27.84
CA ASP A 33 4.08 13.83 -27.25
C ASP A 33 4.73 15.10 -27.82
N ARG A 34 4.23 15.62 -28.94
CA ARG A 34 4.60 16.96 -29.44
C ARG A 34 4.03 18.10 -28.59
N TYR A 35 2.93 17.87 -27.88
CA TYR A 35 2.14 18.92 -27.21
C TYR A 35 2.00 18.71 -25.70
N VAL A 36 2.18 17.47 -25.24
CA VAL A 36 2.01 17.09 -23.84
C VAL A 36 3.31 16.48 -23.35
N ASP A 37 3.93 17.12 -22.37
CA ASP A 37 5.23 16.70 -21.84
C ASP A 37 5.11 15.55 -20.82
N MET A 38 3.95 15.41 -20.16
CA MET A 38 3.75 14.45 -19.08
C MET A 38 2.28 14.06 -18.87
N LEU A 39 2.05 12.80 -18.52
CA LEU A 39 0.74 12.27 -18.12
C LEU A 39 0.73 11.77 -16.68
N ILE A 40 -0.36 12.05 -15.97
CA ILE A 40 -0.61 11.57 -14.61
C ILE A 40 -1.96 10.86 -14.58
N PRO A 41 -2.03 9.55 -14.90
CA PRO A 41 -3.28 8.80 -14.79
C PRO A 41 -3.73 8.71 -13.34
N ARG A 42 -5.03 8.96 -13.13
CA ARG A 42 -5.71 8.76 -11.84
C ARG A 42 -6.92 7.87 -12.09
N GLY A 43 -6.85 6.61 -11.67
CA GLY A 43 -7.92 5.64 -11.85
C GLY A 43 -7.48 4.23 -11.44
N GLY A 44 -8.22 3.21 -11.87
CA GLY A 44 -7.88 1.81 -11.54
C GLY A 44 -6.70 1.26 -12.36
N ALA A 45 -6.18 0.10 -11.94
CA ALA A 45 -5.01 -0.55 -12.53
C ALA A 45 -5.06 -0.69 -14.07
N GLY A 46 -6.25 -0.91 -14.64
CA GLY A 46 -6.44 -0.98 -16.10
C GLY A 46 -6.09 0.32 -16.84
N LEU A 47 -6.42 1.49 -16.28
CA LEU A 47 -6.03 2.79 -16.86
C LEU A 47 -4.52 2.99 -16.76
N HIS A 48 -3.93 2.64 -15.62
CA HIS A 48 -2.49 2.75 -15.41
C HIS A 48 -1.71 1.83 -16.36
N LYS A 49 -2.20 0.62 -16.60
CA LYS A 49 -1.66 -0.31 -17.59
C LYS A 49 -1.76 0.26 -19.01
N LEU A 50 -2.95 0.75 -19.39
CA LEU A 50 -3.18 1.38 -20.69
C LEU A 50 -2.19 2.52 -20.96
N CYS A 51 -2.04 3.45 -20.01
CA CYS A 51 -1.13 4.58 -20.15
C CYS A 51 0.33 4.13 -20.27
N ARG A 52 0.78 3.18 -19.43
CA ARG A 52 2.17 2.68 -19.48
C ARG A 52 2.50 1.97 -20.78
N GLU A 53 1.58 1.15 -21.28
CA GLU A 53 1.82 0.33 -22.47
C GLU A 53 1.64 1.11 -23.77
N GLN A 54 0.74 2.09 -23.78
CA GLN A 54 0.33 2.76 -25.01
C GLN A 54 0.79 4.21 -25.14
N SER A 55 1.29 4.88 -24.10
CA SER A 55 1.68 6.29 -24.26
C SER A 55 3.05 6.46 -24.92
N THR A 56 3.15 7.46 -25.81
CA THR A 56 4.43 8.00 -26.27
C THR A 56 4.95 9.12 -25.37
N ILE A 57 4.10 9.59 -24.44
CA ILE A 57 4.40 10.66 -23.47
C ILE A 57 4.92 10.01 -22.18
N PRO A 58 5.92 10.59 -21.49
CA PRO A 58 6.31 10.16 -20.15
C PRO A 58 5.11 10.09 -19.19
N VAL A 59 4.93 8.94 -18.53
CA VAL A 59 3.82 8.69 -17.61
C VAL A 59 4.33 8.57 -16.18
N ILE A 60 3.80 9.39 -15.27
CA ILE A 60 3.97 9.19 -13.83
C ILE A 60 2.78 8.40 -13.31
N THR A 61 3.01 7.12 -13.03
CA THR A 61 2.02 6.26 -12.37
C THR A 61 2.25 6.19 -10.87
N GLY A 62 1.18 6.32 -10.09
CA GLY A 62 1.11 5.87 -8.70
C GLY A 62 -0.19 5.12 -8.48
N GLY A 63 -0.55 4.79 -7.24
CA GLY A 63 -1.91 4.32 -6.93
C GLY A 63 -2.15 2.81 -7.03
N ILE A 64 -1.09 2.00 -7.11
CA ILE A 64 -1.12 0.56 -6.79
C ILE A 64 -0.14 0.37 -5.63
N GLY A 65 -0.59 -0.15 -4.50
CA GLY A 65 0.25 -0.40 -3.35
C GLY A 65 -0.08 -1.67 -2.59
N VAL A 66 0.59 -2.74 -3.00
CA VAL A 66 0.71 -3.95 -2.19
C VAL A 66 1.71 -3.64 -1.07
N CYS A 67 1.19 -3.10 0.02
CA CYS A 67 1.99 -2.60 1.14
C CYS A 67 2.15 -3.67 2.23
N HIS A 68 3.34 -3.73 2.83
CA HIS A 68 3.66 -4.69 3.88
C HIS A 68 3.97 -4.02 5.22
N ILE A 69 3.66 -4.74 6.30
CA ILE A 69 4.25 -4.51 7.62
C ILE A 69 4.96 -5.79 8.04
N TYR A 70 6.23 -5.67 8.45
CA TYR A 70 6.96 -6.72 9.16
C TYR A 70 6.92 -6.49 10.67
N ALA A 71 6.34 -7.44 11.40
CA ALA A 71 6.36 -7.51 12.86
C ALA A 71 7.55 -8.37 13.32
N ASP A 72 8.61 -7.71 13.75
CA ASP A 72 9.84 -8.32 14.26
C ASP A 72 9.62 -9.05 15.61
N ASP A 73 10.58 -9.89 16.03
CA ASP A 73 10.49 -10.63 17.30
C ASP A 73 10.47 -9.73 18.56
N SER A 74 10.97 -8.50 18.40
CA SER A 74 11.23 -7.56 19.49
C SER A 74 10.09 -6.56 19.72
N ILE A 75 8.96 -6.68 19.03
CA ILE A 75 7.88 -5.69 19.07
C ILE A 75 7.25 -5.51 20.46
N ASP A 76 6.74 -4.30 20.68
CA ASP A 76 5.76 -4.02 21.72
C ASP A 76 4.36 -4.31 21.15
N PHE A 77 3.68 -5.34 21.67
CA PHE A 77 2.45 -5.86 21.08
C PHE A 77 1.34 -4.81 21.02
N ASP A 78 1.12 -4.08 22.12
CA ASP A 78 0.06 -3.08 22.20
C ASP A 78 0.27 -1.93 21.20
N LYS A 79 1.52 -1.50 21.03
CA LYS A 79 1.86 -0.47 20.05
C LYS A 79 1.75 -1.00 18.63
N ALA A 80 2.25 -2.21 18.38
CA ALA A 80 2.23 -2.83 17.07
C ALA A 80 0.79 -3.01 16.56
N LEU A 81 -0.11 -3.53 17.42
CA LEU A 81 -1.51 -3.72 17.08
C LEU A 81 -2.23 -2.42 16.69
N LYS A 82 -1.92 -1.29 17.35
CA LYS A 82 -2.46 0.03 16.99
C LYS A 82 -1.99 0.48 15.61
N VAL A 83 -0.72 0.26 15.29
CA VAL A 83 -0.16 0.64 13.99
C VAL A 83 -0.75 -0.23 12.87
N ILE A 84 -0.86 -1.54 13.08
CA ILE A 84 -1.43 -2.50 12.11
C ILE A 84 -2.91 -2.16 11.85
N GLU A 85 -3.70 -1.97 12.91
CA GLU A 85 -5.11 -1.55 12.78
C GLU A 85 -5.23 -0.23 12.02
N SER A 86 -4.43 0.78 12.38
CA SER A 86 -4.41 2.06 11.66
C SER A 86 -4.07 1.87 10.18
N ALA A 87 -3.12 1.01 9.86
CA ALA A 87 -2.64 0.79 8.50
C ALA A 87 -3.69 0.10 7.61
N LYS A 88 -4.48 -0.83 8.14
CA LYS A 88 -5.53 -1.54 7.37
C LYS A 88 -6.89 -0.83 7.41
N VAL A 89 -7.33 -0.37 8.58
CA VAL A 89 -8.74 -0.03 8.83
C VAL A 89 -9.06 1.45 8.58
N GLN A 90 -8.08 2.36 8.72
CA GLN A 90 -8.36 3.80 8.63
C GLN A 90 -8.95 4.20 7.27
N ARG A 91 -8.42 3.64 6.19
CA ARG A 91 -8.93 3.85 4.82
C ARG A 91 -8.58 2.64 3.96
N PRO A 92 -9.37 1.55 4.03
CA PRO A 92 -9.01 0.26 3.42
C PRO A 92 -8.88 0.33 1.89
N SER A 93 -9.59 1.26 1.25
CA SER A 93 -9.58 1.48 -0.19
C SER A 93 -8.45 2.38 -0.71
N ALA A 94 -7.51 2.78 0.15
CA ALA A 94 -6.35 3.56 -0.26
C ALA A 94 -5.19 2.64 -0.67
N CYS A 95 -4.44 3.03 -1.70
CA CYS A 95 -3.26 2.30 -2.17
C CYS A 95 -2.08 2.27 -1.18
N ASN A 96 -2.17 2.89 0.00
CA ASN A 96 -1.16 2.78 1.05
C ASN A 96 -1.69 2.01 2.27
N SER A 97 -2.85 1.36 2.11
CA SER A 97 -3.45 0.46 3.10
C SER A 97 -2.58 -0.80 3.22
N LEU A 98 -2.51 -1.37 4.42
CA LEU A 98 -1.76 -2.61 4.65
C LEU A 98 -2.43 -3.78 3.93
N GLU A 99 -1.71 -4.50 3.09
CA GLU A 99 -2.23 -5.67 2.36
C GLU A 99 -1.69 -6.99 2.94
N THR A 100 -0.41 -7.01 3.34
CA THR A 100 0.23 -8.20 3.91
C THR A 100 0.98 -7.89 5.21
N LEU A 101 0.61 -8.62 6.28
CA LEU A 101 1.34 -8.62 7.54
C LEU A 101 2.27 -9.82 7.60
N LEU A 102 3.58 -9.55 7.66
CA LEU A 102 4.63 -10.53 7.88
C LEU A 102 4.95 -10.58 9.37
N VAL A 103 4.85 -11.74 10.00
CA VAL A 103 5.08 -11.89 11.45
C VAL A 103 6.26 -12.82 11.69
N ASN A 104 7.21 -12.39 12.51
CA ASN A 104 8.30 -13.25 12.93
C ASN A 104 7.77 -14.49 13.67
N ARG A 105 8.22 -15.68 13.25
CA ARG A 105 7.77 -16.96 13.81
C ARG A 105 7.97 -17.06 15.33
N GLY A 106 9.01 -16.43 15.88
CA GLY A 106 9.35 -16.47 17.30
C GLY A 106 8.34 -15.80 18.23
N ILE A 107 7.40 -15.01 17.69
CA ILE A 107 6.33 -14.35 18.47
C ILE A 107 4.92 -14.84 18.09
N ALA A 108 4.79 -15.74 17.11
CA ALA A 108 3.52 -16.11 16.51
C ALA A 108 2.49 -16.63 17.52
N ASP A 109 2.94 -17.47 18.45
CA ASP A 109 2.11 -18.12 19.48
C ASP A 109 1.45 -17.13 20.44
N ARG A 110 2.13 -16.03 20.76
CA ARG A 110 1.66 -14.99 21.68
C ARG A 110 1.00 -13.83 20.94
N PHE A 111 1.46 -13.49 19.74
CA PHE A 111 1.03 -12.31 19.01
C PHE A 111 -0.22 -12.54 18.16
N LEU A 112 -0.30 -13.65 17.42
CA LEU A 112 -1.40 -13.90 16.48
C LEU A 112 -2.77 -14.04 17.16
N PRO A 113 -2.92 -14.63 18.36
CA PRO A 113 -4.20 -14.61 19.07
C PRO A 113 -4.70 -13.20 19.41
N GLU A 114 -3.80 -12.32 19.86
CA GLU A 114 -4.15 -10.91 20.14
C GLU A 114 -4.44 -10.12 18.87
N LEU A 115 -3.71 -10.38 17.79
CA LEU A 115 -4.02 -9.86 16.46
C LEU A 115 -5.43 -10.26 16.03
N SER A 116 -5.77 -11.56 16.12
CA SER A 116 -7.10 -12.06 15.77
C SER A 116 -8.20 -11.35 16.56
N LYS A 117 -8.02 -11.18 17.88
CA LYS A 117 -8.96 -10.42 18.72
C LYS A 117 -9.14 -8.98 18.25
N LYS A 118 -8.05 -8.28 17.94
CA LYS A 118 -8.07 -6.88 17.50
C LYS A 118 -8.71 -6.71 16.11
N MET A 119 -8.41 -7.62 15.20
CA MET A 119 -8.92 -7.62 13.82
C MET A 119 -10.41 -7.98 13.77
N ALA A 120 -10.87 -8.91 14.61
CA ALA A 120 -12.29 -9.23 14.77
C ALA A 120 -13.10 -8.01 15.21
N ALA A 121 -12.61 -7.26 16.20
CA ALA A 121 -13.25 -6.04 16.69
C ALA A 121 -13.34 -4.94 15.61
N SER A 122 -12.47 -5.00 14.60
CA SER A 122 -12.42 -4.05 13.48
C SER A 122 -13.12 -4.54 12.22
N GLY A 123 -13.69 -5.76 12.25
CA GLY A 123 -14.34 -6.37 11.09
C GLY A 123 -13.38 -6.73 9.95
N VAL A 124 -12.12 -7.05 10.28
CA VAL A 124 -11.11 -7.48 9.30
C VAL A 124 -11.12 -9.00 9.15
N THR A 125 -11.18 -9.48 7.91
CA THR A 125 -10.98 -10.89 7.56
C THR A 125 -9.50 -11.17 7.38
N LEU A 126 -9.01 -12.23 8.03
CA LEU A 126 -7.61 -12.63 7.95
C LEU A 126 -7.44 -13.77 6.95
N HIS A 127 -6.61 -13.52 5.93
CA HIS A 127 -6.19 -14.50 4.95
C HIS A 127 -4.87 -15.09 5.40
N ALA A 128 -4.91 -16.27 6.01
CA ALA A 128 -3.78 -16.86 6.70
C ALA A 128 -3.01 -17.85 5.83
N SER A 129 -1.69 -17.72 5.81
CA SER A 129 -0.79 -18.78 5.32
C SER A 129 -0.97 -20.07 6.12
N PRO A 130 -0.63 -21.26 5.56
CA PRO A 130 -0.73 -22.53 6.27
C PRO A 130 0.00 -22.54 7.62
N SER A 131 1.10 -21.79 7.75
CA SER A 131 1.88 -21.68 8.98
C SER A 131 1.25 -20.74 10.02
N ALA A 132 0.53 -19.69 9.59
CA ALA A 132 -0.17 -18.76 10.49
C ALA A 132 -1.55 -19.28 10.95
N MET A 133 -2.20 -20.11 10.12
CA MET A 133 -3.56 -20.61 10.32
C MET A 133 -3.82 -21.22 11.71
N PRO A 134 -2.95 -22.08 12.28
CA PRO A 134 -3.22 -22.71 13.58
C PRO A 134 -3.31 -21.70 14.72
N TYR A 135 -2.60 -20.57 14.63
CA TYR A 135 -2.56 -19.56 15.69
C TYR A 135 -3.74 -18.59 15.59
N LEU A 136 -4.19 -18.29 14.36
CA LEU A 136 -5.26 -17.32 14.11
C LEU A 136 -6.66 -17.91 14.34
N THR A 137 -6.85 -19.19 14.03
CA THR A 137 -8.12 -19.91 14.21
C THR A 137 -8.48 -20.13 15.68
N CYS A 138 -7.53 -19.99 16.61
CA CYS A 138 -7.81 -19.94 18.04
C CYS A 138 -8.46 -18.63 18.50
N GLY A 139 -8.39 -17.56 17.70
CA GLY A 139 -8.97 -16.26 18.01
C GLY A 139 -10.33 -16.02 17.32
N PRO A 140 -10.98 -14.89 17.61
CA PRO A 140 -12.36 -14.63 17.18
C PRO A 140 -12.52 -14.02 15.78
N ALA A 141 -11.43 -13.71 15.05
CA ALA A 141 -11.55 -13.15 13.70
C ALA A 141 -12.08 -14.18 12.70
N SER A 142 -12.67 -13.68 11.60
CA SER A 142 -12.88 -14.52 10.42
C SER A 142 -11.52 -14.86 9.81
N VAL A 143 -11.22 -16.14 9.66
CA VAL A 143 -9.94 -16.63 9.10
C VAL A 143 -10.23 -17.55 7.94
N VAL A 144 -9.61 -17.25 6.79
CA VAL A 144 -9.64 -18.08 5.58
C VAL A 144 -8.22 -18.34 5.11
N ALA A 145 -8.03 -19.31 4.22
CA ALA A 145 -6.72 -19.58 3.65
C ALA A 145 -6.36 -18.47 2.66
N VAL A 146 -5.14 -17.97 2.72
CA VAL A 146 -4.59 -17.10 1.67
C VAL A 146 -4.22 -17.93 0.44
N GLU A 147 -4.49 -17.38 -0.74
CA GLU A 147 -4.02 -17.91 -2.01
C GLU A 147 -2.78 -17.14 -2.48
N GLU A 148 -1.89 -17.79 -3.21
CA GLU A 148 -0.62 -17.19 -3.68
C GLU A 148 -0.85 -15.91 -4.50
N ALA A 149 -1.93 -15.86 -5.27
CA ALA A 149 -2.30 -14.68 -6.04
C ALA A 149 -2.62 -13.47 -5.16
N ASN A 150 -3.11 -13.67 -3.93
CA ASN A 150 -3.48 -12.59 -3.02
C ASN A 150 -2.28 -11.81 -2.49
N TYR A 151 -1.07 -12.38 -2.50
CA TYR A 151 0.13 -11.63 -2.12
C TYR A 151 0.48 -10.54 -3.13
N ASN A 152 0.03 -10.67 -4.38
CA ASN A 152 0.40 -9.78 -5.48
C ASN A 152 -0.75 -8.81 -5.87
N ASP A 153 -1.84 -8.78 -5.10
CA ASP A 153 -3.03 -7.98 -5.41
C ASP A 153 -3.43 -7.10 -4.22
N GLU A 154 -4.14 -6.02 -4.51
CA GLU A 154 -4.69 -5.13 -3.48
C GLU A 154 -6.11 -5.57 -3.13
N TRP A 155 -6.39 -5.79 -1.85
CA TRP A 155 -7.76 -6.07 -1.42
C TRP A 155 -8.67 -4.85 -1.56
N LEU A 156 -8.14 -3.66 -1.22
CA LEU A 156 -8.90 -2.40 -1.15
C LEU A 156 -10.15 -2.48 -0.25
N SER A 157 -10.14 -3.42 0.70
CA SER A 157 -11.21 -3.78 1.64
C SER A 157 -10.61 -4.15 3.00
N ASN A 158 -11.48 -4.56 3.94
CA ASN A 158 -11.07 -5.05 5.27
C ASN A 158 -10.60 -6.51 5.22
N ASP A 159 -9.65 -6.79 4.33
CA ASP A 159 -9.01 -8.09 4.16
C ASP A 159 -7.49 -7.91 4.32
N LEU A 160 -6.87 -8.81 5.07
CA LEU A 160 -5.44 -8.74 5.42
C LEU A 160 -4.79 -10.11 5.29
N ASN A 161 -3.76 -10.22 4.45
CA ASN A 161 -2.92 -11.41 4.40
C ASN A 161 -2.03 -11.49 5.65
N VAL A 162 -1.86 -12.69 6.21
CA VAL A 162 -0.98 -12.94 7.38
C VAL A 162 -0.07 -14.13 7.13
N THR A 163 1.23 -13.86 7.12
CA THR A 163 2.28 -14.85 6.82
C THR A 163 3.34 -14.88 7.90
N LEU A 164 3.77 -16.08 8.30
CA LEU A 164 4.93 -16.22 9.17
C LEU A 164 6.23 -16.22 8.36
N VAL A 165 7.22 -15.48 8.84
CA VAL A 165 8.59 -15.45 8.31
C VAL A 165 9.58 -15.78 9.43
N ASP A 166 10.72 -16.36 9.07
CA ASP A 166 11.72 -16.81 10.06
C ASP A 166 12.54 -15.66 10.63
N ASP A 167 12.84 -14.66 9.80
CA ASP A 167 13.69 -13.52 10.15
C ASP A 167 13.45 -12.31 9.22
N LEU A 168 14.28 -11.28 9.42
CA LEU A 168 14.27 -10.06 8.62
C LEU A 168 14.61 -10.32 7.14
N ASP A 169 15.50 -11.26 6.85
CA ASP A 169 15.94 -11.54 5.48
C ASP A 169 14.79 -12.14 4.67
N ALA A 170 14.04 -13.08 5.28
CA ALA A 170 12.82 -13.64 4.70
C ALA A 170 11.73 -12.56 4.52
N ALA A 171 11.60 -11.62 5.47
CA ALA A 171 10.65 -10.52 5.35
C ALA A 171 10.98 -9.60 4.15
N VAL A 172 12.24 -9.21 4.02
CA VAL A 172 12.73 -8.38 2.90
C VAL A 172 12.57 -9.11 1.57
N ALA A 173 12.87 -10.41 1.53
CA ALA A 173 12.68 -11.23 0.32
C ALA A 173 11.22 -11.25 -0.12
N HIS A 174 10.28 -11.48 0.80
CA HIS A 174 8.85 -11.47 0.49
C HIS A 174 8.38 -10.10 -0.03
N ILE A 175 8.80 -9.01 0.60
CA ILE A 175 8.47 -7.64 0.16
C ILE A 175 9.00 -7.38 -1.25
N ARG A 176 10.22 -7.84 -1.56
CA ARG A 176 10.81 -7.68 -2.91
C ARG A 176 10.08 -8.48 -3.97
N GLU A 177 9.56 -9.66 -3.62
CA GLU A 177 8.86 -10.53 -4.55
C GLU A 177 7.44 -10.04 -4.84
N HIS A 178 6.71 -9.60 -3.81
CA HIS A 178 5.27 -9.33 -3.90
C HIS A 178 4.90 -7.84 -3.83
N GLY A 179 5.77 -7.00 -3.27
CA GLY A 179 5.49 -5.57 -3.11
C GLY A 179 5.54 -4.78 -4.41
N THR A 180 4.75 -3.72 -4.48
CA THR A 180 4.76 -2.77 -5.61
C THR A 180 5.63 -1.53 -5.36
N GLN A 181 6.53 -1.60 -4.37
CA GLN A 181 7.46 -0.52 -3.98
C GLN A 181 6.74 0.78 -3.56
N HIS A 182 5.52 0.66 -3.04
CA HIS A 182 4.71 1.82 -2.61
C HIS A 182 5.08 2.26 -1.20
N SER A 183 4.76 1.44 -0.19
CA SER A 183 4.97 1.77 1.21
C SER A 183 5.09 0.52 2.06
N ASP A 184 6.21 0.39 2.76
CA ASP A 184 6.47 -0.79 3.58
C ASP A 184 7.06 -0.37 4.91
N ALA A 185 6.82 -1.18 5.94
CA ALA A 185 7.12 -0.79 7.31
C ALA A 185 7.64 -1.96 8.15
N ILE A 186 8.53 -1.65 9.08
CA ILE A 186 8.95 -2.58 10.13
C ILE A 186 8.46 -2.07 11.50
N LEU A 187 7.94 -2.99 12.30
CA LEU A 187 7.68 -2.80 13.71
C LEU A 187 8.78 -3.55 14.46
N THR A 188 9.57 -2.85 15.26
CA THR A 188 10.72 -3.44 15.98
C THR A 188 11.19 -2.55 17.13
N ARG A 189 11.79 -3.15 18.15
CA ARG A 189 12.58 -2.45 19.18
C ARG A 189 14.09 -2.55 18.93
N SER A 190 14.50 -3.33 17.93
CA SER A 190 15.90 -3.48 17.53
C SER A 190 16.30 -2.36 16.58
N LEU A 191 17.22 -1.50 17.02
CA LEU A 191 17.77 -0.44 16.18
C LEU A 191 18.50 -1.01 14.96
N SER A 192 19.21 -2.14 15.12
CA SER A 192 19.92 -2.78 14.01
C SER A 192 18.95 -3.31 12.95
N ASN A 193 17.82 -3.92 13.35
CA ASN A 193 16.82 -4.43 12.40
C ASN A 193 16.11 -3.27 11.69
N ALA A 194 15.79 -2.19 12.41
CA ALA A 194 15.22 -0.98 11.83
C ALA A 194 16.12 -0.37 10.75
N GLU A 195 17.41 -0.15 11.06
CA GLU A 195 18.36 0.41 10.10
C GLU A 195 18.60 -0.51 8.91
N ARG A 196 18.65 -1.82 9.12
CA ARG A 196 18.77 -2.80 8.02
C ARG A 196 17.55 -2.76 7.11
N PHE A 197 16.34 -2.82 7.66
CA PHE A 197 15.10 -2.79 6.88
C PHE A 197 15.02 -1.52 6.02
N VAL A 198 15.32 -0.34 6.59
CA VAL A 198 15.33 0.94 5.86
C VAL A 198 16.36 0.95 4.72
N ARG A 199 17.50 0.27 4.88
CA ARG A 199 18.52 0.17 3.82
C ARG A 199 18.18 -0.86 2.74
N GLU A 200 17.45 -1.91 3.08
CA GLU A 200 17.29 -3.09 2.24
C GLU A 200 15.95 -3.13 1.49
N VAL A 201 14.93 -2.42 1.96
CA VAL A 201 13.61 -2.30 1.30
C VAL A 201 13.60 -1.06 0.41
N ASP A 202 13.33 -1.27 -0.88
CA ASP A 202 13.38 -0.22 -1.92
C ASP A 202 11.97 0.25 -2.30
N SER A 203 11.27 0.83 -1.32
CA SER A 203 9.92 1.37 -1.50
C SER A 203 9.94 2.89 -1.45
N SER A 204 8.96 3.52 -2.11
CA SER A 204 8.84 4.99 -2.17
C SER A 204 8.81 5.64 -0.77
N ALA A 205 8.23 4.93 0.21
CA ALA A 205 8.34 5.28 1.62
C ALA A 205 8.58 4.02 2.46
N VAL A 206 9.59 4.06 3.33
CA VAL A 206 9.91 2.99 4.27
C VAL A 206 9.79 3.50 5.70
N TYR A 207 9.03 2.79 6.53
CA TYR A 207 8.68 3.24 7.88
C TYR A 207 9.26 2.34 8.97
N VAL A 208 9.56 2.94 10.12
CA VAL A 208 9.90 2.23 11.36
C VAL A 208 8.88 2.62 12.43
N ASN A 209 8.15 1.64 12.97
CA ASN A 209 7.15 1.84 14.03
C ASN A 209 6.06 2.89 13.69
N ALA A 210 5.72 3.02 12.41
CA ALA A 210 4.71 3.96 11.92
C ALA A 210 3.83 3.31 10.85
N SER A 211 2.62 3.86 10.69
CA SER A 211 1.63 3.35 9.74
C SER A 211 2.00 3.75 8.31
N THR A 212 1.81 2.83 7.35
CA THR A 212 1.94 3.10 5.90
C THR A 212 0.98 4.17 5.40
N ARG A 213 -0.09 4.46 6.16
CA ARG A 213 -1.08 5.51 5.86
C ARG A 213 -0.50 6.92 5.81
N PHE A 214 0.69 7.13 6.36
CA PHE A 214 1.39 8.41 6.28
C PHE A 214 1.94 8.72 4.87
N THR A 215 1.91 7.78 3.93
CA THR A 215 2.33 8.04 2.54
C THR A 215 1.27 8.87 1.82
N ASP A 216 1.31 10.18 2.04
CA ASP A 216 0.37 11.17 1.54
C ASP A 216 1.05 12.55 1.50
N GLY A 217 0.76 13.35 0.46
CA GLY A 217 1.39 14.66 0.27
C GLY A 217 1.16 15.62 1.43
N GLY A 218 -0.05 15.61 2.02
CA GLY A 218 -0.38 16.43 3.18
C GLY A 218 0.33 15.97 4.44
N GLN A 219 0.43 14.66 4.66
CA GLN A 219 1.17 14.09 5.78
C GLN A 219 2.69 14.35 5.68
N PHE A 220 3.24 14.44 4.46
CA PHE A 220 4.65 14.79 4.23
C PHE A 220 4.92 16.30 4.22
N GLY A 221 3.91 17.14 4.42
CA GLY A 221 4.07 18.60 4.44
C GLY A 221 4.26 19.23 3.06
N LEU A 222 3.85 18.55 1.99
CA LEU A 222 3.94 19.02 0.60
C LEU A 222 2.70 19.80 0.14
N GLY A 223 1.68 19.95 0.99
CA GLY A 223 0.43 20.64 0.69
C GLY A 223 -0.78 19.71 0.64
N ALA A 224 -1.95 20.24 0.25
CA ALA A 224 -3.22 19.52 0.18
C ALA A 224 -3.91 19.75 -1.17
#